data_AF-A0A955IQV2-F1
#
_entry.id   AF-A0A955IQV2-F1
#
_cell.length_a   1.000
_cell.length_b   1.000
_cell.length_c   1.000
_cell.angle_alpha   90.00
_cell.angle_beta   90.00
_cell.angle_gamma   90.00
#
_symmetry.space_group_name_H-M   'P 1'
#
loop_
_entity.id
_entity.type
_entity.pdbx_description
1 polymer ?
#
loop_
_entity_poly.entity_id
_entity_poly.type
_entity_poly.pdbx_seq_one_letter_code
_entity_poly.pdbx_strand_id
1 'polypeptide(L)'
;MTPMRRLGQAWAAWLSITVLLAALFGRITAPSDLWDHTQPKTVAYTTDIIVHGGSRWILPYERDELPATKPPLYNWIAVPAVMVMGVGNHIAHRVPSLLAWLACWLLIVRICRTFDAGADGEGWWGREWGWIAGAAFVANLSMFKLSALVRPDMVLTLWLALAWWMSTVVFMRAAAGDRATQRWAFGFWTMVGLAALTKGPVALVPVAYAIIAARITGGRWSTIRALRPWMSIWSAALFGSWVAGVAWLNPEHLRTTLWGEEIYGRITGTGTLGSTDGPGSLVKSAPAMLAYFLTRFLPWSLVFIAATVTIVRLPVDERDRRARWTAAASVFTMLVIVVFSLSAGKRADYLAVGVPTAAIVAAWWLVRESRRRAWIRPAIVIITLLNVMVMIIHEHRFAGPPPVSFGRSMDRFVHDVRAVMD
;
A
#
# COMPACT_ATOMS: atom_id res chain seq x y z
N MET A 1 16.87 -10.09 -32.42
CA MET A 1 17.35 -10.43 -31.06
C MET A 1 17.73 -11.89 -31.03
N THR A 2 18.99 -12.22 -30.76
CA THR A 2 19.48 -13.61 -30.69
C THR A 2 18.89 -14.36 -29.48
N PRO A 3 18.68 -15.70 -29.57
CA PRO A 3 18.13 -16.53 -28.49
C PRO A 3 18.92 -16.40 -27.16
N MET A 4 20.25 -16.30 -27.22
CA MET A 4 21.10 -16.10 -26.05
C MET A 4 20.84 -14.78 -25.32
N ARG A 5 20.50 -13.69 -26.05
CA ARG A 5 20.09 -12.41 -25.42
C ARG A 5 18.74 -12.56 -24.69
N ARG A 6 17.84 -13.45 -25.11
CA ARG A 6 16.56 -13.69 -24.42
C ARG A 6 16.73 -14.47 -23.11
N LEU A 7 17.61 -15.47 -23.09
CA LEU A 7 17.93 -16.25 -21.87
C LEU A 7 18.59 -15.37 -20.79
N GLY A 8 19.55 -14.53 -21.19
CA GLY A 8 20.16 -13.54 -20.29
C GLY A 8 19.22 -12.43 -19.79
N GLN A 9 17.97 -12.37 -20.27
CA GLN A 9 16.96 -11.38 -19.88
C GLN A 9 15.84 -11.97 -19.01
N ALA A 10 15.75 -13.29 -18.90
CA ALA A 10 14.71 -13.95 -18.11
C ALA A 10 15.04 -13.97 -16.61
N TRP A 11 16.30 -13.78 -16.22
CA TRP A 11 16.74 -13.92 -14.82
C TRP A 11 15.97 -13.04 -13.85
N ALA A 12 15.68 -11.77 -14.21
CA ALA A 12 14.97 -10.86 -13.33
C ALA A 12 13.51 -11.30 -13.15
N ALA A 13 12.88 -11.79 -14.22
CA ALA A 13 11.53 -12.36 -14.16
C ALA A 13 11.51 -13.61 -13.28
N TRP A 14 12.43 -14.55 -13.51
CA TRP A 14 12.58 -15.75 -12.68
C TRP A 14 12.82 -15.39 -11.22
N LEU A 15 13.73 -14.47 -10.92
CA LEU A 15 13.95 -14.00 -9.55
C LEU A 15 12.67 -13.46 -8.93
N SER A 16 11.98 -12.54 -9.62
CA SER A 16 10.76 -11.90 -9.11
C SER A 16 9.65 -12.91 -8.84
N ILE A 17 9.42 -13.85 -9.77
CA ILE A 17 8.42 -14.90 -9.63
C ILE A 17 8.81 -15.87 -8.52
N THR A 18 10.06 -16.33 -8.47
CA THR A 18 10.56 -17.24 -7.41
C THR A 18 10.41 -16.60 -6.04
N VAL A 19 10.77 -15.32 -5.90
CA VAL A 19 10.63 -14.54 -4.67
C VAL A 19 9.17 -14.38 -4.27
N LEU A 20 8.27 -14.10 -5.23
CA LEU A 20 6.82 -14.06 -4.99
C LEU A 20 6.28 -15.40 -4.52
N LEU A 21 6.62 -16.50 -5.21
CA LEU A 21 6.15 -17.85 -4.87
C LEU A 21 6.68 -18.30 -3.52
N ALA A 22 7.96 -18.05 -3.22
CA ALA A 22 8.56 -18.37 -1.92
C ALA A 22 7.91 -17.57 -0.79
N ALA A 23 7.64 -16.27 -1.00
CA ALA A 23 6.94 -15.45 -0.02
C ALA A 23 5.47 -15.88 0.17
N LEU A 24 4.76 -16.23 -0.91
CA LEU A 24 3.40 -16.78 -0.81
C LEU A 24 3.39 -18.09 -0.04
N PHE A 25 4.29 -19.02 -0.39
CA PHE A 25 4.45 -20.28 0.32
C PHE A 25 4.70 -20.02 1.81
N GLY A 26 5.69 -19.16 2.13
CA GLY A 26 5.99 -18.81 3.51
C GLY A 26 4.84 -18.18 4.28
N ARG A 27 3.91 -17.48 3.62
CA ARG A 27 2.70 -16.93 4.27
C ARG A 27 1.58 -17.93 4.44
N ILE A 28 1.42 -18.85 3.50
CA ILE A 28 0.38 -19.88 3.55
C ILE A 28 0.74 -20.96 4.58
N THR A 29 2.03 -21.29 4.73
CA THR A 29 2.48 -22.30 5.69
C THR A 29 2.78 -21.77 7.08
N ALA A 30 2.87 -20.46 7.25
CA ALA A 30 3.15 -19.85 8.55
C ALA A 30 1.98 -20.04 9.54
N PRO A 31 2.27 -20.14 10.85
CA PRO A 31 1.24 -20.16 11.88
C PRO A 31 0.27 -18.98 11.79
N SER A 32 -0.95 -19.18 12.27
CA SER A 32 -1.93 -18.09 12.35
C SER A 32 -1.55 -17.09 13.45
N ASP A 33 -1.50 -15.82 13.08
CA ASP A 33 -1.25 -14.67 13.96
C ASP A 33 -2.50 -13.80 14.14
N LEU A 34 -3.70 -14.33 13.82
CA LEU A 34 -4.97 -13.59 13.85
C LEU A 34 -5.31 -12.99 15.23
N TRP A 35 -4.69 -13.50 16.29
CA TRP A 35 -4.85 -13.02 17.66
C TRP A 35 -4.10 -11.72 17.94
N ASP A 36 -3.17 -11.33 17.08
CA ASP A 36 -2.28 -10.20 17.31
C ASP A 36 -2.92 -8.86 16.98
N HIS A 37 -2.64 -7.86 17.81
CA HIS A 37 -3.03 -6.46 17.65
C HIS A 37 -4.52 -6.26 17.34
N THR A 38 -4.84 -5.58 16.23
CA THR A 38 -6.19 -5.17 15.85
C THR A 38 -6.86 -6.13 14.87
N GLN A 39 -6.24 -7.27 14.55
CA GLN A 39 -6.78 -8.25 13.62
C GLN A 39 -8.09 -8.90 14.10
N PRO A 40 -8.24 -9.25 15.40
CA PRO A 40 -9.49 -9.81 15.91
C PRO A 40 -10.70 -8.91 15.65
N LYS A 41 -10.51 -7.58 15.74
CA LYS A 41 -11.58 -6.60 15.46
C LYS A 41 -12.05 -6.69 14.01
N THR A 42 -11.11 -6.72 13.07
CA THR A 42 -11.44 -6.83 11.65
C THR A 42 -12.13 -8.16 11.34
N VAL A 43 -11.71 -9.26 11.97
CA VAL A 43 -12.37 -10.58 11.84
C VAL A 43 -13.80 -10.53 12.38
N ALA A 44 -14.00 -9.93 13.56
CA ALA A 44 -15.31 -9.74 14.17
C ALA A 44 -16.24 -8.93 13.26
N TYR A 45 -15.78 -7.78 12.74
CA TYR A 45 -16.59 -6.96 11.83
C TYR A 45 -16.97 -7.69 10.53
N THR A 46 -16.07 -8.47 9.94
CA THR A 46 -16.40 -9.26 8.74
C THR A 46 -17.48 -10.29 9.05
N THR A 47 -17.38 -10.93 10.21
CA THR A 47 -18.32 -11.97 10.61
C THR A 47 -19.67 -11.39 11.01
N ASP A 48 -19.69 -10.23 11.65
CA ASP A 48 -20.91 -9.49 11.96
C ASP A 48 -21.72 -9.13 10.70
N ILE A 49 -21.03 -8.75 9.61
CA ILE A 49 -21.67 -8.53 8.31
C ILE A 49 -22.31 -9.81 7.77
N ILE A 50 -21.61 -10.95 7.89
CA ILE A 50 -22.08 -12.25 7.38
C ILE A 50 -23.30 -12.73 8.15
N VAL A 51 -23.25 -12.65 9.48
CA VAL A 51 -24.28 -13.21 10.36
C VAL A 51 -25.55 -12.35 10.34
N HIS A 52 -25.41 -11.03 10.46
CA HIS A 52 -26.57 -10.16 10.67
C HIS A 52 -27.03 -9.42 9.40
N GLY A 53 -26.14 -9.24 8.41
CA GLY A 53 -26.46 -8.52 7.17
C GLY A 53 -26.99 -7.10 7.41
N GLY A 54 -27.88 -6.64 6.52
CA GLY A 54 -28.60 -5.37 6.68
C GLY A 54 -27.70 -4.16 6.96
N SER A 55 -27.98 -3.45 8.05
CA SER A 55 -27.22 -2.27 8.48
C SER A 55 -25.76 -2.57 8.87
N ARG A 56 -25.40 -3.83 9.15
CA ARG A 56 -24.01 -4.20 9.48
C ARG A 56 -23.07 -4.05 8.29
N TRP A 57 -23.58 -4.06 7.06
CA TRP A 57 -22.80 -3.66 5.88
C TRP A 57 -22.31 -2.20 5.96
N ILE A 58 -23.01 -1.33 6.68
CA ILE A 58 -22.63 0.08 6.86
C ILE A 58 -21.80 0.23 8.14
N LEU A 59 -22.29 -0.29 9.26
CA LEU A 59 -21.65 -0.16 10.57
C LEU A 59 -21.64 -1.51 11.28
N PRO A 60 -20.57 -2.31 11.12
CA PRO A 60 -20.43 -3.56 11.84
C PRO A 60 -19.91 -3.34 13.26
N TYR A 61 -20.15 -4.33 14.13
CA TYR A 61 -19.81 -4.28 15.56
C TYR A 61 -18.90 -5.44 15.96
N GLU A 62 -18.06 -5.18 16.96
CA GLU A 62 -17.28 -6.20 17.66
C GLU A 62 -18.11 -6.63 18.87
N ARG A 63 -18.49 -7.92 18.91
CA ARG A 63 -19.29 -8.53 19.98
C ARG A 63 -20.61 -7.80 20.27
N ASP A 64 -21.27 -7.28 19.22
CA ASP A 64 -22.50 -6.48 19.30
C ASP A 64 -22.48 -5.23 20.19
N GLU A 65 -21.30 -4.85 20.69
CA GLU A 65 -21.15 -3.74 21.62
C GLU A 65 -20.38 -2.58 20.98
N LEU A 66 -19.27 -2.89 20.29
CA LEU A 66 -18.31 -1.88 19.87
C LEU A 66 -18.39 -1.62 18.36
N PRO A 67 -19.00 -0.51 17.90
CA PRO A 67 -19.09 -0.19 16.49
C PRO A 67 -17.71 0.04 15.85
N ALA A 68 -17.58 -0.29 14.57
CA ALA A 68 -16.33 -0.14 13.83
C ALA A 68 -15.84 1.32 13.82
N THR A 69 -14.56 1.51 14.14
CA THR A 69 -13.89 2.82 14.12
C THR A 69 -13.23 3.12 12.76
N LYS A 70 -13.40 2.22 11.79
CA LYS A 70 -12.82 2.31 10.45
C LYS A 70 -13.88 2.06 9.37
N PRO A 71 -13.72 2.69 8.20
CA PRO A 71 -14.54 2.41 7.04
C PRO A 71 -14.47 0.92 6.61
N PRO A 72 -15.56 0.36 6.05
CA PRO A 72 -15.78 -1.09 5.98
C PRO A 72 -15.23 -1.76 4.70
N LEU A 73 -14.53 -1.06 3.80
CA LEU A 73 -14.16 -1.63 2.50
C LEU A 73 -13.29 -2.89 2.63
N TYR A 74 -12.40 -2.96 3.62
CA TYR A 74 -11.65 -4.18 3.87
C TYR A 74 -12.59 -5.37 4.15
N ASN A 75 -13.57 -5.17 5.04
CA ASN A 75 -14.53 -6.19 5.42
C ASN A 75 -15.42 -6.58 4.23
N TRP A 76 -15.88 -5.62 3.43
CA TRP A 76 -16.65 -5.90 2.21
C TRP A 76 -15.91 -6.82 1.24
N ILE A 77 -14.61 -6.62 1.07
CA ILE A 77 -13.77 -7.48 0.21
C ILE A 77 -13.54 -8.85 0.87
N ALA A 78 -13.47 -8.91 2.20
CA ALA A 78 -13.25 -10.16 2.94
C ALA A 78 -14.48 -11.08 2.94
N VAL A 79 -15.69 -10.52 3.04
CA VAL A 79 -16.95 -11.28 3.20
C VAL A 79 -17.09 -12.43 2.19
N PRO A 80 -16.95 -12.23 0.86
CA PRO A 80 -17.09 -13.32 -0.10
C PRO A 80 -16.10 -14.47 0.12
N ALA A 81 -14.85 -14.16 0.44
CA ALA A 81 -13.83 -15.17 0.71
C ALA A 81 -14.14 -15.97 1.97
N VAL A 82 -14.61 -15.29 3.02
CA VAL A 82 -14.98 -15.91 4.30
C VAL A 82 -16.23 -16.79 4.16
N MET A 83 -17.22 -16.36 3.36
CA MET A 83 -18.40 -17.19 3.06
C MET A 83 -18.04 -18.46 2.29
N VAL A 84 -17.11 -18.39 1.32
CA VAL A 84 -16.72 -19.54 0.49
C VAL A 84 -15.78 -20.50 1.23
N MET A 85 -14.80 -19.97 1.96
CA MET A 85 -13.73 -20.77 2.59
C MET A 85 -14.02 -21.11 4.07
N GLY A 86 -15.04 -20.49 4.66
CA GLY A 86 -15.46 -20.67 6.05
C GLY A 86 -14.84 -19.67 7.03
N VAL A 87 -15.62 -19.31 8.06
CA VAL A 87 -15.26 -18.34 9.11
C VAL A 87 -14.02 -18.75 9.90
N GLY A 88 -13.83 -20.05 10.14
CA GLY A 88 -12.63 -20.58 10.81
C GLY A 88 -11.38 -20.63 9.94
N ASN A 89 -11.47 -20.33 8.64
CA ASN A 89 -10.31 -20.36 7.76
C ASN A 89 -9.53 -19.04 7.86
N HIS A 90 -8.35 -19.10 8.46
CA HIS A 90 -7.51 -17.91 8.66
C HIS A 90 -7.04 -17.25 7.36
N ILE A 91 -6.89 -18.01 6.26
CA ILE A 91 -6.50 -17.45 4.95
C ILE A 91 -7.65 -16.63 4.37
N ALA A 92 -8.90 -17.04 4.59
CA ALA A 92 -10.08 -16.36 4.06
C ALA A 92 -10.14 -14.87 4.46
N HIS A 93 -9.84 -14.58 5.73
CA HIS A 93 -9.79 -13.21 6.26
C HIS A 93 -8.62 -12.38 5.73
N ARG A 94 -7.55 -13.03 5.25
CA ARG A 94 -6.34 -12.40 4.71
C ARG A 94 -6.41 -12.13 3.21
N VAL A 95 -7.40 -12.68 2.50
CA VAL A 95 -7.58 -12.55 1.05
C VAL A 95 -7.50 -11.09 0.57
N PRO A 96 -8.14 -10.09 1.21
CA PRO A 96 -8.03 -8.71 0.75
C PRO A 96 -6.58 -8.20 0.73
N SER A 97 -5.81 -8.48 1.79
CA SER A 97 -4.39 -8.10 1.88
C SER A 97 -3.52 -8.85 0.88
N LEU A 98 -3.75 -10.16 0.70
CA LEU A 98 -3.01 -10.98 -0.26
C LEU A 98 -3.25 -10.51 -1.70
N LEU A 99 -4.51 -10.25 -2.06
CA LEU A 99 -4.88 -9.73 -3.38
C LEU A 99 -4.30 -8.33 -3.61
N ALA A 100 -4.37 -7.45 -2.61
CA ALA A 100 -3.81 -6.11 -2.72
C ALA A 100 -2.28 -6.12 -2.89
N TRP A 101 -1.59 -7.02 -2.17
CA TRP A 101 -0.15 -7.20 -2.31
C TRP A 101 0.25 -7.75 -3.69
N LEU A 102 -0.47 -8.75 -4.20
CA LEU A 102 -0.26 -9.29 -5.55
C LEU A 102 -0.55 -8.23 -6.63
N ALA A 103 -1.63 -7.47 -6.47
CA ALA A 103 -1.99 -6.39 -7.37
C ALA A 103 -0.94 -5.26 -7.37
N CYS A 104 -0.37 -4.92 -6.21
CA CYS A 104 0.76 -3.99 -6.12
C CYS A 104 1.99 -4.51 -6.87
N TRP A 105 2.36 -5.78 -6.69
CA TRP A 105 3.47 -6.40 -7.42
C TRP A 105 3.23 -6.35 -8.94
N LEU A 106 2.04 -6.74 -9.40
CA LEU A 106 1.65 -6.67 -10.82
C LEU A 106 1.69 -5.25 -11.36
N LEU A 107 1.16 -4.28 -10.61
CA LEU A 107 1.15 -2.87 -10.97
C LEU A 107 2.57 -2.33 -11.17
N ILE A 108 3.45 -2.55 -10.19
CA ILE A 108 4.86 -2.11 -10.23
C ILE A 108 5.57 -2.70 -11.45
N VAL A 109 5.46 -4.03 -11.66
CA VAL A 109 6.04 -4.71 -12.82
C VAL A 109 5.49 -4.10 -14.11
N ARG A 110 4.19 -3.86 -14.19
CA ARG A 110 3.54 -3.34 -15.40
C ARG A 110 3.95 -1.91 -15.72
N ILE A 111 4.02 -1.03 -14.72
CA ILE A 111 4.40 0.38 -14.88
C ILE A 111 5.79 0.49 -15.48
N CYS A 112 6.79 -0.17 -14.87
CA CYS A 112 8.17 -0.11 -15.34
C CYS A 112 8.34 -0.69 -16.75
N ARG A 113 7.56 -1.74 -17.09
CA ARG A 113 7.55 -2.32 -18.44
C ARG A 113 7.00 -1.39 -19.53
N THR A 114 6.23 -0.36 -19.18
CA THR A 114 5.78 0.64 -20.18
C THR A 114 6.95 1.48 -20.75
N PHE A 115 8.12 1.44 -20.12
CA PHE A 115 9.33 2.12 -20.58
C PHE A 115 10.24 1.26 -21.48
N ASP A 116 9.82 0.02 -21.79
CA ASP A 116 10.48 -0.81 -22.80
C ASP A 116 10.26 -0.29 -24.23
N ALA A 117 9.21 0.49 -24.48
CA ALA A 117 8.74 0.77 -25.83
C ALA A 117 9.28 2.07 -26.46
N GLY A 118 10.45 2.61 -26.08
CA GLY A 118 10.90 3.89 -26.66
C GLY A 118 12.39 4.22 -26.63
N ALA A 119 12.81 4.85 -27.74
CA ALA A 119 14.02 5.59 -28.10
C ALA A 119 15.31 4.82 -28.47
N ASP A 120 15.71 3.77 -27.76
CA ASP A 120 17.11 3.29 -27.88
C ASP A 120 17.27 2.00 -28.74
N GLY A 121 16.19 1.49 -29.34
CA GLY A 121 16.17 0.16 -29.99
C GLY A 121 16.34 -1.03 -29.05
N GLU A 122 16.60 -0.75 -27.76
CA GLU A 122 16.97 -1.69 -26.72
C GLU A 122 15.87 -1.79 -25.65
N GLY A 123 14.66 -2.17 -26.07
CA GLY A 123 13.44 -2.28 -25.26
C GLY A 123 13.43 -3.38 -24.18
N TRP A 124 14.55 -3.54 -23.46
CA TRP A 124 14.78 -4.49 -22.39
C TRP A 124 15.01 -3.83 -21.02
N TRP A 125 15.26 -2.51 -20.98
CA TRP A 125 15.49 -1.77 -19.72
C TRP A 125 14.28 -1.82 -18.77
N GLY A 126 13.09 -1.53 -19.28
CA GLY A 126 11.85 -1.48 -18.51
C GLY A 126 11.41 -2.85 -17.99
N ARG A 127 11.73 -3.92 -18.73
CA ARG A 127 11.51 -5.31 -18.34
C ARG A 127 12.30 -5.68 -17.10
N GLU A 128 13.63 -5.51 -17.14
CA GLU A 128 14.51 -5.77 -16.01
C GLU A 128 14.14 -4.88 -14.81
N TRP A 129 13.84 -3.61 -15.06
CA TRP A 129 13.40 -2.65 -14.04
C TRP A 129 12.13 -3.08 -13.32
N GLY A 130 11.09 -3.48 -14.05
CA GLY A 130 9.82 -3.90 -13.45
C GLY A 130 9.96 -5.14 -12.58
N TRP A 131 10.69 -6.14 -13.06
CA TRP A 131 10.86 -7.38 -12.31
C TRP A 131 11.70 -7.19 -11.04
N ILE A 132 12.78 -6.40 -11.10
CA ILE A 132 13.59 -6.06 -9.92
C ILE A 132 12.79 -5.20 -8.93
N ALA A 133 11.98 -4.25 -9.41
CA ALA A 133 11.10 -3.45 -8.55
C ALA A 133 10.06 -4.33 -7.84
N GLY A 134 9.43 -5.27 -8.57
CA GLY A 134 8.53 -6.25 -7.98
C GLY A 134 9.23 -7.15 -6.96
N ALA A 135 10.45 -7.61 -7.25
CA ALA A 135 11.23 -8.44 -6.35
C ALA A 135 11.60 -7.68 -5.06
N ALA A 136 12.01 -6.41 -5.17
CA ALA A 136 12.32 -5.57 -4.01
C ALA A 136 11.07 -5.25 -3.16
N PHE A 137 9.91 -5.07 -3.78
CA PHE A 137 8.63 -4.88 -3.09
C PHE A 137 8.20 -6.14 -2.32
N VAL A 138 8.31 -7.32 -2.93
CA VAL A 138 7.96 -8.61 -2.30
C VAL A 138 8.97 -8.99 -1.22
N ALA A 139 10.28 -8.86 -1.53
CA ALA A 139 11.38 -9.07 -0.58
C ALA A 139 11.58 -7.83 0.31
N ASN A 140 10.48 -7.34 0.88
CA ASN A 140 10.49 -6.32 1.91
C ASN A 140 9.69 -6.83 3.12
N LEU A 141 10.30 -6.79 4.32
CA LEU A 141 9.72 -7.39 5.53
C LEU A 141 8.37 -6.78 5.88
N SER A 142 8.22 -5.46 5.74
CA SER A 142 6.96 -4.78 6.02
C SER A 142 5.87 -5.17 5.02
N MET A 143 6.17 -5.24 3.72
CA MET A 143 5.19 -5.68 2.71
C MET A 143 4.83 -7.14 2.88
N PHE A 144 5.83 -7.98 3.17
CA PHE A 144 5.64 -9.38 3.49
C PHE A 144 4.72 -9.55 4.71
N LYS A 145 4.92 -8.79 5.79
CA LYS A 145 4.02 -8.84 6.97
C LYS A 145 2.61 -8.35 6.65
N LEU A 146 2.50 -7.19 6.03
CA LEU A 146 1.20 -6.60 5.73
C LEU A 146 0.39 -7.38 4.68
N SER A 147 1.01 -8.24 3.87
CA SER A 147 0.27 -9.09 2.92
C SER A 147 -0.59 -10.15 3.60
N ALA A 148 -0.28 -10.52 4.84
CA ALA A 148 -1.00 -11.53 5.60
C ALA A 148 -1.72 -10.99 6.85
N LEU A 149 -1.59 -9.70 7.17
CA LEU A 149 -2.33 -9.11 8.27
C LEU A 149 -3.76 -8.77 7.86
N VAL A 150 -4.72 -9.10 8.72
CA VAL A 150 -6.15 -8.77 8.56
C VAL A 150 -6.40 -7.31 8.93
N ARG A 151 -5.85 -6.41 8.11
CA ARG A 151 -5.80 -4.97 8.34
C ARG A 151 -5.93 -4.19 7.01
N PRO A 152 -6.50 -2.97 7.05
CA PRO A 152 -6.74 -2.17 5.84
C PRO A 152 -5.46 -1.65 5.15
N ASP A 153 -4.29 -1.76 5.78
CA ASP A 153 -3.04 -1.13 5.35
C ASP A 153 -2.57 -1.56 3.95
N MET A 154 -2.65 -2.85 3.60
CA MET A 154 -2.19 -3.33 2.29
C MET A 154 -3.19 -2.95 1.17
N VAL A 155 -4.49 -3.05 1.44
CA VAL A 155 -5.56 -2.58 0.52
C VAL A 155 -5.42 -1.08 0.26
N LEU A 156 -5.15 -0.29 1.31
CA LEU A 156 -4.85 1.13 1.17
C LEU A 156 -3.62 1.37 0.30
N THR A 157 -2.55 0.59 0.50
CA THR A 157 -1.31 0.70 -0.28
C THR A 157 -1.58 0.53 -1.78
N LEU A 158 -2.43 -0.42 -2.16
CA LEU A 158 -2.86 -0.59 -3.55
C LEU A 158 -3.57 0.65 -4.10
N TRP A 159 -4.59 1.16 -3.38
CA TRP A 159 -5.36 2.31 -3.86
C TRP A 159 -4.51 3.55 -4.01
N LEU A 160 -3.60 3.81 -3.06
CA LEU A 160 -2.71 4.97 -3.14
C LEU A 160 -1.65 4.82 -4.24
N ALA A 161 -1.14 3.61 -4.48
CA ALA A 161 -0.23 3.34 -5.60
C ALA A 161 -0.93 3.52 -6.97
N LEU A 162 -2.18 3.07 -7.10
CA LEU A 162 -2.99 3.30 -8.30
C LEU A 162 -3.31 4.78 -8.49
N ALA A 163 -3.68 5.51 -7.42
CA ALA A 163 -3.94 6.95 -7.48
C ALA A 163 -2.67 7.72 -7.91
N TRP A 164 -1.52 7.41 -7.32
CA TRP A 164 -0.23 7.95 -7.74
C TRP A 164 0.00 7.71 -9.23
N TRP A 165 -0.07 6.45 -9.68
CA TRP A 165 0.15 6.09 -11.08
C TRP A 165 -0.77 6.84 -12.03
N MET A 166 -2.09 6.85 -11.76
CA MET A 166 -3.08 7.48 -12.63
C MET A 166 -2.90 9.00 -12.72
N SER A 167 -2.61 9.67 -11.59
CA SER A 167 -2.33 11.11 -11.61
C SER A 167 -1.03 11.44 -12.35
N THR A 168 0.03 10.63 -12.19
CA THR A 168 1.25 10.78 -12.99
C THR A 168 0.98 10.60 -14.49
N VAL A 169 0.16 9.61 -14.88
CA VAL A 169 -0.26 9.44 -16.30
C VAL A 169 -0.99 10.68 -16.81
N VAL A 170 -1.93 11.23 -16.03
CA VAL A 170 -2.68 12.45 -16.41
C VAL A 170 -1.74 13.60 -16.70
N PHE A 171 -0.79 13.87 -15.81
CA PHE A 171 0.12 15.01 -15.95
C PHE A 171 1.11 14.84 -17.10
N MET A 172 1.64 13.62 -17.29
CA MET A 172 2.53 13.32 -18.41
C MET A 172 1.82 13.46 -19.76
N ARG A 173 0.56 13.02 -19.85
CA ARG A 173 -0.28 13.18 -21.05
C ARG A 173 -0.61 14.65 -21.31
N ALA A 174 -1.03 15.37 -20.29
CA ALA A 174 -1.32 16.79 -20.38
C ALA A 174 -0.08 17.61 -20.81
N ALA A 175 1.10 17.26 -20.29
CA ALA A 175 2.37 17.87 -20.70
C ALA A 175 2.70 17.60 -22.19
N ALA A 176 2.32 16.43 -22.69
CA ALA A 176 2.46 16.06 -24.10
C ALA A 176 1.35 16.64 -25.01
N GLY A 177 0.44 17.46 -24.47
CA GLY A 177 -0.68 18.04 -25.22
C GLY A 177 -1.88 17.10 -25.44
N ASP A 178 -1.85 15.89 -24.87
CA ASP A 178 -2.97 14.95 -24.94
C ASP A 178 -4.12 15.42 -24.03
N ARG A 179 -5.30 15.62 -24.64
CA ARG A 179 -6.53 16.06 -23.95
C ARG A 179 -7.38 14.91 -23.42
N ALA A 180 -7.07 13.66 -23.79
CA ALA A 180 -7.80 12.47 -23.36
C ALA A 180 -7.40 11.98 -21.95
N THR A 181 -7.37 12.90 -20.97
CA THR A 181 -7.00 12.60 -19.57
C THR A 181 -8.19 12.16 -18.72
N GLN A 182 -9.43 12.34 -19.20
CA GLN A 182 -10.66 12.19 -18.42
C GLN A 182 -10.79 10.82 -17.76
N ARG A 183 -10.51 9.73 -18.48
CA ARG A 183 -10.61 8.36 -17.96
C ARG A 183 -9.64 8.14 -16.78
N TRP A 184 -8.43 8.68 -16.89
CA TRP A 184 -7.40 8.58 -15.85
C TRP A 184 -7.69 9.50 -14.66
N ALA A 185 -8.21 10.70 -14.91
CA ALA A 185 -8.68 11.60 -13.85
C ALA A 185 -9.84 10.99 -13.05
N PHE A 186 -10.82 10.40 -13.72
CA PHE A 186 -11.90 9.67 -13.07
C PHE A 186 -11.39 8.47 -12.28
N GLY A 187 -10.47 7.70 -12.86
CA GLY A 187 -9.78 6.61 -12.16
C GLY A 187 -9.07 7.08 -10.89
N PHE A 188 -8.31 8.18 -10.97
CA PHE A 188 -7.65 8.79 -9.81
C PHE A 188 -8.62 9.11 -8.68
N TRP A 189 -9.71 9.82 -8.97
CA TRP A 189 -10.73 10.16 -7.96
C TRP A 189 -11.44 8.92 -7.43
N THR A 190 -11.67 7.90 -8.25
CA THR A 190 -12.21 6.61 -7.79
C THR A 190 -11.27 5.97 -6.77
N MET A 191 -9.95 5.93 -7.06
CA MET A 191 -8.96 5.37 -6.12
C MET A 191 -8.87 6.17 -4.82
N VAL A 192 -9.00 7.50 -4.86
CA VAL A 192 -9.08 8.36 -3.66
C VAL A 192 -10.32 8.00 -2.83
N GLY A 193 -11.48 7.82 -3.46
CA GLY A 193 -12.71 7.40 -2.77
C GLY A 193 -12.59 6.02 -2.12
N LEU A 194 -12.03 5.03 -2.84
CA LEU A 194 -11.78 3.69 -2.30
C LEU A 194 -10.75 3.70 -1.17
N ALA A 195 -9.69 4.50 -1.27
CA ALA A 195 -8.73 4.71 -0.19
C ALA A 195 -9.41 5.30 1.06
N ALA A 196 -10.34 6.26 0.88
CA ALA A 196 -11.09 6.86 1.97
C ALA A 196 -12.03 5.83 2.62
N LEU A 197 -12.72 5.01 1.82
CA LEU A 197 -13.50 3.86 2.29
C LEU A 197 -12.66 2.73 2.90
N THR A 198 -11.33 2.79 2.83
CA THR A 198 -10.42 1.82 3.46
C THR A 198 -9.88 2.34 4.80
N LYS A 199 -9.44 3.60 4.86
CA LYS A 199 -8.74 4.14 6.04
C LYS A 199 -8.96 5.65 6.28
N GLY A 200 -9.97 6.24 5.65
CA GLY A 200 -10.38 7.62 5.86
C GLY A 200 -9.33 8.65 5.37
N PRO A 201 -8.91 9.62 6.22
CA PRO A 201 -8.16 10.81 5.78
C PRO A 201 -6.85 10.57 5.04
N VAL A 202 -6.21 9.41 5.22
CA VAL A 202 -4.96 9.06 4.53
C VAL A 202 -5.13 9.07 3.00
N ALA A 203 -6.37 8.94 2.49
CA ALA A 203 -6.71 9.10 1.08
C ALA A 203 -6.33 10.46 0.47
N LEU A 204 -6.05 11.48 1.29
CA LEU A 204 -5.63 12.80 0.83
C LEU A 204 -4.15 12.87 0.42
N VAL A 205 -3.32 11.89 0.80
CA VAL A 205 -1.90 11.82 0.39
C VAL A 205 -1.72 11.95 -1.14
N PRO A 206 -2.41 11.18 -2.00
CA PRO A 206 -2.30 11.31 -3.45
C PRO A 206 -2.85 12.65 -3.98
N VAL A 207 -3.76 13.32 -3.26
CA VAL A 207 -4.23 14.67 -3.61
C VAL A 207 -3.14 15.71 -3.33
N ALA A 208 -2.47 15.62 -2.18
CA ALA A 208 -1.31 16.45 -1.87
C ALA A 208 -0.16 16.21 -2.87
N TYR A 209 0.08 14.94 -3.21
CA TYR A 209 1.02 14.57 -4.27
C TYR A 209 0.68 15.22 -5.60
N ALA A 210 -0.59 15.18 -6.02
CA ALA A 210 -1.03 15.70 -7.30
C ALA A 210 -0.68 17.18 -7.50
N ILE A 211 -0.74 17.99 -6.43
CA ILE A 211 -0.33 19.40 -6.44
C ILE A 211 1.14 19.53 -6.81
N ILE A 212 2.02 18.81 -6.11
CA ILE A 212 3.47 18.84 -6.34
C ILE A 212 3.82 18.23 -7.70
N ALA A 213 3.19 17.12 -8.06
CA ALA A 213 3.42 16.38 -9.28
C ALA A 213 3.02 17.16 -10.53
N ALA A 214 2.00 18.03 -10.48
CA ALA A 214 1.64 18.91 -11.59
C ALA A 214 2.84 19.78 -12.02
N ARG A 215 3.64 20.27 -11.07
CA ARG A 215 4.84 21.05 -11.38
C ARG A 215 6.00 20.21 -11.89
N ILE A 216 6.25 19.04 -11.29
CA ILE A 216 7.41 18.19 -11.58
C ILE A 216 7.22 17.42 -12.89
N THR A 217 6.05 16.86 -13.11
CA THR A 217 5.75 16.00 -14.28
C THR A 217 5.04 16.77 -15.38
N GLY A 218 4.16 17.69 -14.99
CA GLY A 218 3.38 18.51 -15.90
C GLY A 218 4.05 19.82 -16.32
N GLY A 219 5.23 20.13 -15.77
CA GLY A 219 6.02 21.35 -16.02
C GLY A 219 5.44 22.64 -15.42
N ARG A 220 4.13 22.69 -15.12
CA ARG A 220 3.40 23.89 -14.68
C ARG A 220 2.33 23.53 -13.65
N TRP A 221 2.11 24.39 -12.67
CA TRP A 221 1.05 24.20 -11.66
C TRP A 221 -0.34 24.10 -12.27
N SER A 222 -0.60 24.81 -13.37
CA SER A 222 -1.88 24.80 -14.07
C SER A 222 -2.27 23.43 -14.64
N THR A 223 -1.30 22.52 -14.80
CA THR A 223 -1.51 21.13 -15.24
C THR A 223 -2.38 20.33 -14.24
N ILE A 224 -2.52 20.78 -12.98
CA ILE A 224 -3.46 20.19 -12.02
C ILE A 224 -4.90 20.17 -12.55
N ARG A 225 -5.28 21.15 -13.39
CA ARG A 225 -6.62 21.20 -14.01
C ARG A 225 -6.91 19.99 -14.89
N ALA A 226 -5.88 19.27 -15.37
CA ALA A 226 -6.04 18.05 -16.13
C ALA A 226 -6.62 16.88 -15.31
N LEU A 227 -6.53 16.94 -13.98
CA LEU A 227 -7.23 16.03 -13.06
C LEU A 227 -8.72 16.34 -12.91
N ARG A 228 -9.20 17.45 -13.48
CA ARG A 228 -10.60 17.88 -13.43
C ARG A 228 -11.13 17.86 -11.98
N PRO A 229 -10.68 18.77 -11.10
CA PRO A 229 -10.97 18.72 -9.67
C PRO A 229 -12.45 18.59 -9.31
N TRP A 230 -13.38 19.06 -10.17
CA TRP A 230 -14.82 18.85 -9.96
C TRP A 230 -15.21 17.36 -9.87
N MET A 231 -14.45 16.46 -10.48
CA MET A 231 -14.65 15.01 -10.38
C MET A 231 -14.36 14.44 -8.98
N SER A 232 -13.74 15.23 -8.09
CA SER A 232 -13.62 14.87 -6.67
C SER A 232 -14.97 14.67 -5.98
N ILE A 233 -16.06 15.21 -6.53
CA ILE A 233 -17.42 14.92 -6.07
C ILE A 233 -17.72 13.41 -6.11
N TRP A 234 -17.10 12.66 -7.01
CA TRP A 234 -17.23 11.20 -7.06
C TRP A 234 -16.57 10.53 -5.85
N SER A 235 -15.35 10.94 -5.49
CA SER A 235 -14.70 10.46 -4.27
C SER A 235 -15.50 10.82 -3.03
N ALA A 236 -16.02 12.05 -2.99
CA ALA A 236 -16.85 12.55 -1.90
C ALA A 236 -18.18 11.77 -1.82
N ALA A 237 -18.79 11.40 -2.95
CA ALA A 237 -19.99 10.57 -2.96
C ALA A 237 -19.71 9.15 -2.44
N LEU A 238 -18.62 8.51 -2.88
CA LEU A 238 -18.24 7.17 -2.42
C LEU A 238 -18.00 7.13 -0.90
N PHE A 239 -17.20 8.05 -0.37
CA PHE A 239 -16.92 8.07 1.06
C PHE A 239 -18.09 8.64 1.86
N GLY A 240 -18.72 9.70 1.34
CA GLY A 240 -19.83 10.41 1.96
C GLY A 240 -21.08 9.56 2.09
N SER A 241 -21.33 8.61 1.19
CA SER A 241 -22.46 7.67 1.33
C SER A 241 -22.30 6.78 2.56
N TRP A 242 -21.08 6.32 2.86
CA TRP A 242 -20.82 5.57 4.09
C TRP A 242 -20.96 6.47 5.32
N VAL A 243 -20.37 7.67 5.30
CA VAL A 243 -20.50 8.64 6.40
C VAL A 243 -21.97 8.97 6.68
N ALA A 244 -22.77 9.19 5.64
CA ALA A 244 -24.21 9.45 5.77
C ALA A 244 -24.95 8.23 6.33
N GLY A 245 -24.59 7.01 5.91
CA GLY A 245 -25.14 5.78 6.47
C GLY A 245 -24.82 5.63 7.96
N VAL A 246 -23.59 5.93 8.38
CA VAL A 246 -23.22 5.92 9.80
C VAL A 246 -23.97 7.02 10.56
N ALA A 247 -24.10 8.22 10.00
CA ALA A 247 -24.86 9.31 10.61
C ALA A 247 -26.33 8.93 10.85
N TRP A 248 -26.92 8.17 9.92
CA TRP A 248 -28.29 7.70 10.02
C TRP A 248 -28.46 6.60 11.08
N LEU A 249 -27.49 5.68 11.18
CA LEU A 249 -27.55 4.56 12.13
C LEU A 249 -27.13 4.95 13.55
N ASN A 250 -26.07 5.74 13.68
CA ASN A 250 -25.46 6.10 14.95
C ASN A 250 -24.74 7.46 14.84
N PRO A 251 -25.49 8.58 14.93
CA PRO A 251 -24.93 9.92 14.79
C PRO A 251 -23.93 10.27 15.91
N GLU A 252 -24.10 9.70 17.10
CA GLU A 252 -23.20 9.95 18.21
C GLU A 252 -21.83 9.32 17.98
N HIS A 253 -21.77 8.07 17.51
CA HIS A 253 -20.51 7.41 17.13
C HIS A 253 -19.75 8.17 16.03
N LEU A 254 -20.47 8.74 15.06
CA LEU A 254 -19.86 9.60 14.05
C LEU A 254 -19.18 10.82 14.68
N ARG A 255 -19.87 11.48 15.62
CA ARG A 255 -19.40 12.71 16.26
C ARG A 255 -18.24 12.48 17.22
N THR A 256 -18.37 11.53 18.13
CA THR A 256 -17.41 11.33 19.23
C THR A 256 -16.23 10.49 18.79
N THR A 257 -16.48 9.34 18.16
CA THR A 257 -15.42 8.39 17.81
C THR A 257 -14.79 8.69 16.46
N LEU A 258 -15.58 8.75 15.38
CA LEU A 258 -15.01 8.92 14.04
C LEU A 258 -14.43 10.32 13.83
N TRP A 259 -15.16 11.37 14.21
CA TRP A 259 -14.68 12.74 14.09
C TRP A 259 -13.77 13.14 15.25
N GLY A 260 -14.23 12.96 16.49
CA GLY A 260 -13.53 13.40 17.70
C GLY A 260 -12.23 12.64 17.96
N GLU A 261 -12.25 11.32 18.07
CA GLU A 261 -11.06 10.54 18.41
C GLU A 261 -10.17 10.24 17.19
N GLU A 262 -10.78 9.76 16.11
CA GLU A 262 -10.06 9.19 14.98
C GLU A 262 -9.50 10.24 14.01
N ILE A 263 -10.15 11.40 13.86
CA ILE A 263 -9.65 12.50 13.03
C ILE A 263 -9.01 13.56 13.92
N TYR A 264 -9.80 14.24 14.76
CA TYR A 264 -9.33 15.37 15.54
C TYR A 264 -8.24 14.95 16.54
N GLY A 265 -8.52 13.94 17.37
CA GLY A 265 -7.60 13.45 18.40
C GLY A 265 -6.26 12.93 17.85
N ARG A 266 -6.24 12.38 16.62
CA ARG A 266 -4.99 11.95 15.97
C ARG A 266 -4.14 13.12 15.45
N ILE A 267 -4.79 14.21 15.06
CA ILE A 267 -4.11 15.42 14.57
C ILE A 267 -3.59 16.23 15.76
N THR A 268 -4.40 16.41 16.80
CA THR A 268 -4.08 17.23 17.98
C THR A 268 -3.24 16.50 19.02
N GLY A 269 -3.15 15.18 18.95
CA GLY A 269 -2.49 14.35 19.96
C GLY A 269 -3.33 14.13 21.22
N THR A 270 -4.62 14.52 21.23
CA THR A 270 -5.54 14.33 22.36
C THR A 270 -6.37 13.05 22.24
N GLY A 271 -6.23 12.27 21.16
CA GLY A 271 -6.95 11.02 20.95
C GLY A 271 -6.31 9.83 21.66
N THR A 272 -6.96 8.67 21.59
CA THR A 272 -6.54 7.40 22.21
C THR A 272 -5.17 6.87 21.74
N LEU A 273 -4.64 7.38 20.62
CA LEU A 273 -3.31 7.09 20.09
C LEU A 273 -2.43 8.36 19.95
N GLY A 274 -2.85 9.46 20.58
CA GLY A 274 -2.09 10.70 20.64
C GLY A 274 -0.89 10.59 21.57
N SER A 275 0.10 11.46 21.36
CA SER A 275 1.24 11.57 22.27
C SER A 275 0.82 12.29 23.55
N THR A 276 1.20 11.76 24.71
CA THR A 276 1.01 12.41 26.02
C THR A 276 1.65 13.81 26.12
N ASP A 277 2.57 14.13 25.21
CA ASP A 277 3.43 15.32 25.28
C ASP A 277 2.91 16.51 24.43
N GLY A 278 1.68 16.46 23.93
CA GLY A 278 1.09 17.53 23.12
C GLY A 278 1.83 17.82 21.81
N PRO A 279 1.68 19.03 21.21
CA PRO A 279 2.24 19.38 19.90
C PRO A 279 3.78 19.31 19.82
N GLY A 280 4.49 19.48 20.95
CA GLY A 280 5.95 19.41 21.02
C GLY A 280 6.51 18.02 20.71
N SER A 281 5.70 16.97 20.83
CA SER A 281 6.08 15.60 20.45
C SER A 281 6.32 15.47 18.95
N LEU A 282 5.66 16.29 18.12
CA LEU A 282 5.77 16.23 16.66
C LEU A 282 7.19 16.53 16.21
N VAL A 283 7.84 17.52 16.83
CA VAL A 283 9.22 17.91 16.52
C VAL A 283 10.20 16.84 17.03
N LYS A 284 10.04 16.39 18.28
CA LYS A 284 10.92 15.37 18.89
C LYS A 284 10.91 14.05 18.12
N SER A 285 9.76 13.69 17.55
CA SER A 285 9.56 12.42 16.87
C SER A 285 9.59 12.52 15.34
N ALA A 286 9.80 13.70 14.76
CA ALA A 286 9.90 13.90 13.31
C ALA A 286 10.95 12.98 12.63
N PRO A 287 12.13 12.70 13.24
CA PRO A 287 13.10 11.76 12.65
C PRO A 287 12.63 10.30 12.67
N ALA A 288 11.65 9.94 13.50
CA ALA A 288 11.26 8.55 13.71
C ALA A 288 10.70 7.90 12.44
N MET A 289 9.93 8.63 11.64
CA MET A 289 9.43 8.11 10.36
C MET A 289 10.54 7.91 9.33
N LEU A 290 11.53 8.80 9.30
CA LEU A 290 12.71 8.58 8.46
C LEU A 290 13.46 7.33 8.93
N ALA A 291 13.69 7.17 10.25
CA ALA A 291 14.32 5.97 10.80
C ALA A 291 13.52 4.69 10.49
N TYR A 292 12.19 4.74 10.57
CA TYR A 292 11.33 3.63 10.17
C TYR A 292 11.44 3.34 8.68
N PHE A 293 11.45 4.35 7.81
CA PHE A 293 11.67 4.13 6.39
C PHE A 293 13.02 3.46 6.14
N LEU A 294 14.09 4.00 6.73
CA LEU A 294 15.45 3.48 6.56
C LEU A 294 15.53 2.02 6.97
N THR A 295 15.00 1.66 8.15
CA THR A 295 15.10 0.31 8.71
C THR A 295 14.12 -0.68 8.09
N ARG A 296 12.85 -0.28 7.89
CA ARG A 296 11.79 -1.17 7.40
C ARG A 296 11.85 -1.39 5.89
N PHE A 297 12.49 -0.49 5.16
CA PHE A 297 12.75 -0.64 3.74
C PHE A 297 14.19 -1.11 3.44
N LEU A 298 14.96 -1.56 4.44
CA LEU A 298 16.25 -2.22 4.20
C LEU A 298 16.08 -3.46 3.31
N PRO A 299 17.09 -3.76 2.46
CA PRO A 299 18.28 -2.94 2.15
C PRO A 299 18.01 -1.88 1.06
N TRP A 300 16.80 -1.87 0.52
CA TRP A 300 16.39 -1.04 -0.60
C TRP A 300 16.31 0.46 -0.28
N SER A 301 16.22 0.84 0.99
CA SER A 301 16.24 2.23 1.46
C SER A 301 17.53 2.96 1.11
N LEU A 302 18.69 2.30 1.23
CA LEU A 302 20.00 2.87 0.87
C LEU A 302 20.09 3.11 -0.65
N VAL A 303 19.61 2.13 -1.42
CA VAL A 303 19.54 2.20 -2.88
C VAL A 303 18.60 3.32 -3.32
N PHE A 304 17.46 3.46 -2.65
CA PHE A 304 16.50 4.52 -2.90
C PHE A 304 17.08 5.92 -2.63
N ILE A 305 17.88 6.08 -1.56
CA ILE A 305 18.59 7.34 -1.30
C ILE A 305 19.60 7.63 -2.42
N ALA A 306 20.44 6.65 -2.78
CA ALA A 306 21.40 6.81 -3.88
C ALA A 306 20.70 7.17 -5.20
N ALA A 307 19.58 6.51 -5.49
CA ALA A 307 18.73 6.79 -6.64
C ALA A 307 18.19 8.22 -6.62
N THR A 308 17.62 8.66 -5.50
CA THR A 308 17.05 10.00 -5.36
C THR A 308 18.12 11.09 -5.48
N VAL A 309 19.28 10.92 -4.85
CA VAL A 309 20.43 11.82 -5.02
C VAL A 309 20.88 11.89 -6.48
N THR A 310 20.92 10.74 -7.17
CA THR A 310 21.25 10.67 -8.59
C THR A 310 20.23 11.42 -9.45
N ILE A 311 18.93 11.28 -9.17
CA ILE A 311 17.86 11.97 -9.90
C ILE A 311 17.97 13.49 -9.74
N VAL A 312 18.21 13.98 -8.51
CA VAL A 312 18.33 15.42 -8.23
C VAL A 312 19.57 16.04 -8.88
N ARG A 313 20.65 15.27 -9.05
CA ARG A 313 21.91 15.73 -9.66
C ARG A 313 21.93 15.64 -11.18
N LEU A 314 21.04 14.88 -11.80
CA LEU A 314 20.97 14.79 -13.24
C LEU A 314 20.22 16.02 -13.80
N PRO A 315 20.75 16.68 -14.84
CA PRO A 315 19.94 17.62 -15.59
C PRO A 315 18.76 16.84 -16.17
N VAL A 316 17.56 17.09 -15.64
CA VAL A 316 16.34 16.45 -16.14
C VAL A 316 16.06 17.08 -17.49
N ASP A 317 16.43 16.40 -18.56
CA ASP A 317 15.87 16.69 -19.88
C ASP A 317 14.35 16.53 -19.75
N GLU A 318 13.61 17.60 -20.00
CA GLU A 318 12.14 17.59 -19.94
C GLU A 318 11.54 16.53 -20.88
N ARG A 319 12.32 16.09 -21.88
CA ARG A 319 11.95 15.01 -22.81
C ARG A 319 12.18 13.62 -22.24
N ASP A 320 13.05 13.45 -21.23
CA ASP A 320 13.28 12.14 -20.59
C ASP A 320 12.08 11.74 -19.73
N ARG A 321 11.22 10.92 -20.33
CA ARG A 321 10.05 10.34 -19.67
C ARG A 321 10.45 9.48 -18.46
N ARG A 322 11.55 8.71 -18.54
CA ARG A 322 11.96 7.80 -17.46
C ARG A 322 12.36 8.59 -16.22
N ALA A 323 13.20 9.61 -16.39
CA ALA A 323 13.64 10.48 -15.29
C ALA A 323 12.47 11.20 -14.59
N ARG A 324 11.49 11.71 -15.35
CA ARG A 324 10.32 12.37 -14.75
C ARG A 324 9.44 11.39 -13.96
N TRP A 325 9.29 10.15 -14.42
CA TRP A 325 8.54 9.11 -13.71
C TRP A 325 9.23 8.66 -12.42
N THR A 326 10.56 8.52 -12.44
CA THR A 326 11.31 8.18 -11.23
C THR A 326 11.31 9.34 -10.23
N ALA A 327 11.47 10.58 -10.68
CA ALA A 327 11.31 11.77 -9.83
C ALA A 327 9.92 11.83 -9.18
N ALA A 328 8.86 11.55 -9.96
CA ALA A 328 7.50 11.47 -9.47
C ALA A 328 7.29 10.39 -8.39
N ALA A 329 7.91 9.23 -8.54
CA ALA A 329 7.90 8.16 -7.53
C ALA A 329 8.69 8.53 -6.27
N SER A 330 9.86 9.18 -6.43
CA SER A 330 10.66 9.69 -5.30
C SER A 330 9.86 10.71 -4.49
N VAL A 331 9.21 11.66 -5.15
CA VAL A 331 8.40 12.70 -4.49
C VAL A 331 7.23 12.10 -3.73
N PHE A 332 6.53 11.10 -4.30
CA PHE A 332 5.45 10.44 -3.59
C PHE A 332 5.95 9.75 -2.32
N THR A 333 7.06 9.01 -2.41
CA THR A 333 7.69 8.35 -1.26
C THR A 333 8.09 9.36 -0.18
N MET A 334 8.74 10.47 -0.58
CA MET A 334 9.13 11.54 0.33
C MET A 334 7.92 12.21 0.99
N LEU A 335 6.86 12.46 0.23
CA LEU A 335 5.63 13.04 0.73
C LEU A 335 4.99 12.13 1.79
N VAL A 336 4.95 10.83 1.57
CA VAL A 336 4.45 9.85 2.55
C VAL A 336 5.24 9.96 3.86
N ILE A 337 6.58 10.00 3.78
CA ILE A 337 7.44 10.16 4.97
C ILE A 337 7.10 11.47 5.68
N VAL A 338 7.04 12.59 4.96
CA VAL A 338 6.76 13.92 5.52
C VAL A 338 5.38 13.98 6.18
N VAL A 339 4.32 13.53 5.48
CA VAL A 339 2.95 13.57 6.01
C VAL A 339 2.84 12.77 7.30
N PHE A 340 3.42 11.57 7.36
CA PHE A 340 3.36 10.76 8.58
C PHE A 340 4.34 11.22 9.67
N SER A 341 5.41 11.96 9.33
CA SER A 341 6.24 12.65 10.34
C SER A 341 5.45 13.70 11.10
N LEU A 342 4.49 14.35 10.42
CA LEU A 342 3.61 15.39 10.98
C LEU A 342 2.40 14.83 11.75
N SER A 343 2.27 13.51 11.89
CA SER A 343 1.21 12.86 12.68
C SER A 343 1.66 12.66 14.14
N ALA A 344 0.76 12.91 15.10
CA ALA A 344 1.04 12.68 16.52
C ALA A 344 1.22 11.19 16.82
N GLY A 345 0.32 10.34 16.30
CA GLY A 345 0.48 8.89 16.35
C GLY A 345 1.49 8.43 15.30
N LYS A 346 2.55 7.72 15.72
CA LYS A 346 3.60 7.22 14.83
C LYS A 346 3.65 5.70 14.83
N ARG A 347 3.48 5.09 13.65
CA ARG A 347 3.58 3.65 13.44
C ARG A 347 4.39 3.39 12.17
N ALA A 348 5.29 2.42 12.23
CA ALA A 348 6.12 2.03 11.10
C ALA A 348 5.29 1.62 9.86
N ASP A 349 4.15 0.96 10.08
CA ASP A 349 3.27 0.49 9.00
C ASP A 349 2.66 1.64 8.18
N TYR A 350 2.67 2.88 8.66
CA TYR A 350 2.14 4.01 7.89
C TYR A 350 2.93 4.28 6.62
N LEU A 351 4.22 3.95 6.63
CA LEU A 351 5.12 4.16 5.49
C LEU A 351 4.92 3.11 4.39
N ALA A 352 4.15 2.06 4.67
CA ALA A 352 3.82 1.00 3.72
C ALA A 352 3.35 1.53 2.37
N VAL A 353 2.52 2.58 2.40
CA VAL A 353 1.90 3.17 1.21
C VAL A 353 2.92 3.81 0.25
N GLY A 354 4.11 4.17 0.74
CA GLY A 354 5.21 4.70 -0.06
C GLY A 354 6.18 3.64 -0.58
N VAL A 355 6.08 2.38 -0.13
CA VAL A 355 7.00 1.31 -0.52
C VAL A 355 6.91 0.94 -2.00
N PRO A 356 5.72 0.87 -2.65
CA PRO A 356 5.64 0.61 -4.10
C PRO A 356 6.49 1.58 -4.95
N THR A 357 6.37 2.88 -4.68
CA THR A 357 7.14 3.91 -5.40
C THR A 357 8.62 3.90 -5.02
N ALA A 358 8.95 3.61 -3.76
CA ALA A 358 10.33 3.46 -3.32
C ALA A 358 11.04 2.29 -4.03
N ALA A 359 10.34 1.16 -4.20
CA ALA A 359 10.86 -0.01 -4.91
C ALA A 359 11.10 0.28 -6.40
N ILE A 360 10.20 1.03 -7.05
CA ILE A 360 10.39 1.51 -8.43
C ILE A 360 11.68 2.33 -8.54
N VAL A 361 11.90 3.29 -7.64
CA VAL A 361 13.07 4.17 -7.67
C VAL A 361 14.38 3.41 -7.37
N ALA A 362 14.38 2.53 -6.36
CA ALA A 362 15.53 1.70 -6.03
C ALA A 362 15.92 0.80 -7.21
N ALA A 363 14.95 0.12 -7.82
CA ALA A 363 15.19 -0.77 -8.94
C ALA A 363 15.70 -0.03 -10.19
N TRP A 364 15.25 1.21 -10.44
CA TRP A 364 15.76 2.02 -11.55
C TRP A 364 17.27 2.22 -11.43
N TRP A 365 17.75 2.56 -10.24
CA TRP A 365 19.17 2.77 -9.98
C TRP A 365 19.96 1.46 -10.08
N LEU A 366 19.42 0.35 -9.56
CA LEU A 366 20.03 -0.97 -9.66
C LEU A 366 20.21 -1.41 -11.12
N VAL A 367 19.18 -1.26 -11.96
CA VAL A 367 19.29 -1.57 -13.39
C VAL A 367 20.35 -0.69 -14.04
N ARG A 368 20.35 0.61 -13.74
CA ARG A 368 21.33 1.55 -14.29
C ARG A 368 22.76 1.14 -13.98
N GLU A 369 23.06 0.88 -12.72
CA GLU A 369 24.40 0.57 -12.29
C GLU A 369 24.82 -0.87 -12.66
N SER A 370 23.87 -1.80 -12.78
CA SER A 370 24.16 -3.18 -13.21
C SER A 370 24.76 -3.28 -14.62
N ARG A 371 24.51 -2.27 -15.47
CA ARG A 371 25.11 -2.16 -16.80
C ARG A 371 26.56 -1.66 -16.76
N ARG A 372 26.92 -0.93 -15.70
CA ARG A 372 28.27 -0.40 -15.48
C ARG A 372 29.14 -1.35 -14.68
N ARG A 373 28.52 -2.15 -13.81
CA ARG A 373 29.21 -3.01 -12.83
C ARG A 373 28.56 -4.39 -12.82
N ALA A 374 29.25 -5.38 -13.38
CA ALA A 374 28.74 -6.74 -13.54
C ALA A 374 28.34 -7.42 -12.21
N TRP A 375 28.98 -7.06 -11.09
CA TRP A 375 28.71 -7.64 -9.77
C TRP A 375 27.35 -7.24 -9.17
N ILE A 376 26.69 -6.20 -9.67
CA ILE A 376 25.42 -5.72 -9.10
C ILE A 376 24.30 -6.73 -9.35
N ARG A 377 24.25 -7.40 -10.50
CA ARG A 377 23.23 -8.43 -10.78
C ARG A 377 23.26 -9.59 -9.76
N PRO A 378 24.40 -10.28 -9.54
CA PRO A 378 24.45 -11.33 -8.52
C PRO A 378 24.18 -10.77 -7.12
N ALA A 379 24.60 -9.55 -6.79
CA ALA A 379 24.26 -8.92 -5.51
C ALA A 379 22.75 -8.74 -5.33
N ILE A 380 22.01 -8.28 -6.36
CA ILE A 380 20.55 -8.18 -6.33
C ILE A 380 19.93 -9.54 -6.03
N VAL A 381 20.35 -10.59 -6.75
CA VAL A 381 19.83 -11.96 -6.54
C VAL A 381 20.08 -12.43 -5.11
N ILE A 382 21.33 -12.38 -4.65
CA ILE A 382 21.73 -12.86 -3.32
C ILE A 382 20.97 -12.10 -2.22
N ILE A 383 20.97 -10.77 -2.28
CA ILE A 383 20.32 -9.93 -1.28
C ILE A 383 18.81 -10.18 -1.25
N THR A 384 18.17 -10.29 -2.42
CA THR A 384 16.71 -10.54 -2.50
C THR A 384 16.36 -11.90 -1.90
N LEU A 385 17.10 -12.95 -2.28
CA LEU A 385 16.86 -14.30 -1.77
C LEU A 385 17.14 -14.39 -0.26
N LEU A 386 18.20 -13.74 0.23
CA LEU A 386 18.51 -13.67 1.66
C LEU A 386 17.38 -12.97 2.43
N ASN A 387 16.85 -11.87 1.91
CA ASN A 387 15.72 -11.16 2.52
C ASN A 387 14.48 -12.04 2.62
N VAL A 388 14.11 -12.74 1.55
CA VAL A 388 12.97 -13.68 1.57
C VAL A 388 13.21 -14.81 2.56
N MET A 389 14.41 -15.40 2.57
CA MET A 389 14.76 -16.45 3.52
C MET A 389 14.63 -15.96 4.97
N VAL A 390 15.19 -14.79 5.29
CA VAL A 390 15.09 -14.18 6.63
C VAL A 390 13.63 -13.91 7.00
N MET A 391 12.80 -13.43 6.07
CA MET A 391 11.37 -13.21 6.28
C MET A 391 10.62 -14.50 6.62
N ILE A 392 10.84 -15.56 5.85
CA ILE A 392 10.20 -16.87 6.07
C ILE A 392 10.63 -17.46 7.42
N ILE A 393 11.94 -17.42 7.72
CA ILE A 393 12.47 -17.90 9.01
C ILE A 393 11.90 -17.08 10.16
N HIS A 394 11.87 -15.76 10.02
CA HIS A 394 11.34 -14.87 11.05
C HIS A 394 9.88 -15.18 11.34
N GLU A 395 9.07 -15.36 10.30
CA GLU A 395 7.66 -15.68 10.45
C GLU A 395 7.45 -17.04 11.15
N HIS A 396 8.17 -18.08 10.74
CA HIS A 396 7.97 -19.43 11.30
C HIS A 396 8.55 -19.59 12.71
N ARG A 397 9.54 -18.78 13.09
CA ARG A 397 10.18 -18.87 14.42
C ARG A 397 9.59 -17.94 15.46
N PHE A 398 9.12 -16.75 15.05
CA PHE A 398 8.70 -15.70 15.98
C PHE A 398 7.19 -15.43 15.96
N ALA A 399 6.42 -16.02 15.04
CA ALA A 399 4.99 -16.18 15.26
C ALA A 399 4.80 -17.19 16.41
N GLY A 400 4.75 -16.69 17.64
CA GLY A 400 4.52 -17.53 18.82
C GLY A 400 3.24 -18.36 18.64
N PRO A 401 3.15 -19.55 19.28
CA PRO A 401 1.93 -20.35 19.23
C PRO A 401 0.76 -19.49 19.71
N PRO A 402 -0.43 -19.62 19.10
CA PRO A 402 -1.60 -18.91 19.57
C PRO A 402 -1.80 -19.23 21.06
N PRO A 403 -2.17 -18.25 21.90
CA PRO A 403 -2.55 -18.53 23.28
C PRO A 403 -3.60 -19.65 23.31
N VAL A 404 -3.49 -20.61 24.22
CA VAL A 404 -4.48 -21.71 24.35
C VAL A 404 -5.90 -21.17 24.58
N SER A 405 -6.00 -20.00 25.21
CA SER A 405 -7.26 -19.25 25.35
C SER A 405 -7.80 -18.74 24.01
N PHE A 406 -6.95 -18.34 23.08
CA PHE A 406 -7.36 -17.88 21.76
C PHE A 406 -7.91 -19.01 20.91
N GLY A 407 -7.24 -20.18 20.88
CA GLY A 407 -7.76 -21.35 20.15
C GLY A 407 -9.18 -21.72 20.60
N ARG A 408 -9.38 -21.87 21.91
CA ARG A 408 -10.71 -22.14 22.48
C ARG A 408 -11.74 -21.04 22.24
N SER A 409 -11.32 -19.78 22.16
CA SER A 409 -12.22 -18.66 21.84
C SER A 409 -12.56 -18.63 20.35
N MET A 410 -11.64 -19.00 19.46
CA MET A 410 -11.89 -19.10 18.03
C MET A 410 -12.82 -20.28 17.72
N ASP A 411 -12.61 -21.43 18.36
CA ASP A 411 -13.48 -22.60 18.17
C ASP A 411 -14.91 -22.31 18.64
N ARG A 412 -15.07 -21.67 19.80
CA ARG A 412 -16.36 -21.18 20.28
C ARG A 412 -16.98 -20.17 19.33
N PHE A 413 -16.20 -19.17 18.90
CA PHE A 413 -16.66 -18.18 17.94
C PHE A 413 -17.16 -18.81 16.63
N VAL A 414 -16.41 -19.77 16.07
CA VAL A 414 -16.81 -20.48 14.84
C VAL A 414 -18.07 -21.31 15.08
N HIS A 415 -18.18 -21.97 16.23
CA HIS A 415 -19.37 -22.72 16.62
C HIS A 415 -20.60 -21.80 16.72
N ASP A 416 -20.49 -20.68 17.44
CA ASP A 416 -21.57 -19.72 17.65
C ASP A 416 -22.03 -19.12 16.33
N VAL A 417 -21.09 -18.79 15.43
CA VAL A 417 -21.42 -18.26 14.10
C VAL A 417 -22.16 -19.29 13.25
N ARG A 418 -21.75 -20.56 13.28
CA ARG A 418 -22.47 -21.63 12.57
C ARG A 418 -23.87 -21.82 13.11
N ALA A 419 -24.03 -21.80 14.44
CA ALA A 419 -25.33 -21.97 15.10
C ALA A 419 -26.35 -20.87 14.75
N VAL A 420 -25.91 -19.69 14.30
CA VAL A 420 -26.79 -18.61 13.83
C VAL A 420 -27.03 -18.68 12.32
N MET A 421 -26.12 -19.32 11.56
CA MET A 421 -26.23 -19.45 10.11
C MET A 421 -27.09 -20.65 9.65
N ASP A 422 -27.16 -21.70 10.46
CA ASP A 422 -28.02 -22.87 10.28
C ASP A 422 -29.43 -22.62 10.83
#